data_AF-A0A4Y2QW82-F1
#
_entry.id   AF-A0A4Y2QW82-F1
#
_cell.length_a   1.000
_cell.length_b   1.000
_cell.length_c   1.000
_cell.angle_alpha   90.00
_cell.angle_beta   90.00
_cell.angle_gamma   90.00
#
_symmetry.space_group_name_H-M   'P 1'
#
loop_
_entity.id
_entity.type
_entity.pdbx_description
1 polymer ?
#
loop_
_entity_poly.entity_id
_entity_poly.type
_entity_poly.pdbx_seq_one_letter_code
_entity_poly.pdbx_strand_id
1 'polypeptide(L)'
;MKFLKLFIFLLIVTAVASKKAHRKKEKKHLLKDTSPEKDILDFLQDDEKDEEEHKKKKHTLENELLLENFDTDKGGYNEDPCLKHKCGPGKQCEIDDNGKAQCVCVPKCAEEDDSRRKACSNHNETWSSDCELYRMRCLCTEGSDECKQHKYKHVHIDYYGPCKDIGECTADELEDFPRRMRDWLFNVMQEMARRDALHGTALKLEKEAEKSQDRRWVNAVIWKFCDLDVHPHDRHVSRHELFPIRAPLMAMEHCVAPFLDSCDVNDDHKITLLEWGNCLGLKEDEIQDKCELMHRG
;
A
#
# COMPACT_ATOMS: atom_id res chain seq x y z
N MET A 1 64.67 -43.63 6.70
CA MET A 1 64.24 -42.46 5.88
C MET A 1 62.90 -42.62 5.14
N LYS A 2 62.21 -43.78 5.14
CA LYS A 2 60.84 -43.91 4.61
C LYS A 2 59.73 -43.64 5.66
N PHE A 3 60.00 -43.92 6.93
CA PHE A 3 59.04 -43.66 8.02
C PHE A 3 58.90 -42.18 8.42
N LEU A 4 59.95 -41.36 8.25
CA LEU A 4 59.89 -39.92 8.56
C LEU A 4 59.04 -39.15 7.53
N LYS A 5 59.02 -39.59 6.27
CA LYS A 5 58.14 -39.04 5.22
C LYS A 5 56.67 -39.42 5.44
N LEU A 6 56.39 -40.61 5.99
CA LEU A 6 55.03 -41.05 6.32
C LEU A 6 54.45 -40.24 7.49
N PHE A 7 55.28 -39.91 8.49
CA PHE A 7 54.86 -39.10 9.65
C PHE A 7 54.62 -37.62 9.30
N ILE A 8 55.43 -37.05 8.39
CA ILE A 8 55.22 -35.68 7.90
C ILE A 8 53.96 -35.60 7.03
N PHE A 9 53.65 -36.62 6.23
CA PHE A 9 52.39 -36.68 5.49
C PHE A 9 51.18 -36.86 6.43
N LEU A 10 51.31 -37.64 7.51
CA LEU A 10 50.25 -37.79 8.51
C LEU A 10 49.99 -36.49 9.31
N LEU A 11 51.03 -35.71 9.60
CA LEU A 11 50.92 -34.41 10.29
C LEU A 11 50.35 -33.30 9.39
N ILE A 12 50.60 -33.36 8.08
CA ILE A 12 50.00 -32.43 7.11
C ILE A 12 48.52 -32.79 6.85
N VAL A 13 48.15 -34.08 6.91
CA VAL A 13 46.74 -34.50 6.78
C VAL A 13 45.92 -34.22 8.05
N THR A 14 46.52 -34.17 9.25
CA THR A 14 45.79 -33.80 10.48
C THR A 14 45.71 -32.29 10.73
N ALA A 15 46.53 -31.47 10.07
CA ALA A 15 46.44 -30.01 10.15
C ALA A 15 45.37 -29.39 9.22
N VAL A 16 44.84 -30.13 8.24
CA VAL A 16 43.76 -29.68 7.35
C VAL A 16 42.36 -30.14 7.82
N ALA A 17 42.28 -30.95 8.88
CA ALA A 17 41.02 -31.49 9.41
C ALA A 17 40.44 -30.74 10.62
N SER A 18 40.95 -29.55 10.97
CA SER A 18 40.44 -28.79 12.13
C SER A 18 40.41 -27.28 11.86
N LYS A 19 39.45 -26.85 11.02
CA LYS A 19 38.89 -25.49 10.98
C LYS A 19 37.61 -25.48 10.13
N LYS A 20 36.50 -25.94 10.74
CA LYS A 20 35.11 -25.54 10.45
C LYS A 20 34.16 -26.27 11.42
N ALA A 21 34.30 -25.94 12.70
CA ALA A 21 33.35 -26.31 13.73
C ALA A 21 32.68 -25.02 14.26
N HIS A 22 31.73 -24.51 13.48
CA HIS A 22 30.54 -23.81 13.95
C HIS A 22 29.60 -23.68 12.72
N ARG A 23 28.31 -24.02 12.91
CA ARG A 23 27.23 -24.11 11.91
C ARG A 23 27.18 -25.39 11.05
N LYS A 24 26.64 -26.46 11.63
CA LYS A 24 25.69 -27.35 10.93
C LYS A 24 24.98 -28.23 11.96
N LYS A 25 23.91 -27.70 12.57
CA LYS A 25 22.84 -28.54 13.12
C LYS A 25 21.81 -28.70 12.02
N GLU A 26 21.44 -29.94 11.77
CA GLU A 26 20.57 -30.42 10.70
C GLU A 26 19.28 -29.60 10.61
N LYS A 27 19.09 -28.91 9.48
CA LYS A 27 17.75 -28.54 8.99
C LYS A 27 17.09 -29.83 8.50
N LYS A 28 16.43 -30.55 9.41
CA LYS A 28 15.36 -31.47 9.01
C LYS A 28 14.26 -30.63 8.40
N HIS A 29 13.92 -30.99 7.17
CA HIS A 29 12.82 -30.49 6.36
C HIS A 29 11.51 -30.67 7.15
N LEU A 30 11.11 -29.66 7.92
CA LEU A 30 9.72 -29.46 8.28
C LEU A 30 9.19 -28.54 7.19
N LEU A 31 8.33 -29.06 6.31
CA LEU A 31 7.49 -28.24 5.47
C LEU A 31 6.82 -27.25 6.42
N LYS A 32 7.30 -26.00 6.41
CA LYS A 32 6.50 -24.89 6.88
C LYS A 32 5.47 -24.73 5.78
N ASP A 33 4.26 -25.19 6.05
CA ASP A 33 3.09 -24.79 5.28
C ASP A 33 3.23 -23.29 5.05
N THR A 34 3.45 -22.91 3.79
CA THR A 34 3.22 -21.57 3.32
C THR A 34 1.74 -21.32 3.62
N SER A 35 1.50 -20.62 4.73
CA SER A 35 0.29 -19.82 4.90
C SER A 35 0.02 -19.15 3.55
N PRO A 36 -1.21 -19.15 3.03
CA PRO A 36 -1.52 -18.36 1.86
C PRO A 36 -1.05 -16.94 2.14
N GLU A 37 -0.23 -16.41 1.24
CA GLU A 37 0.16 -15.02 1.21
C GLU A 37 -1.15 -14.21 1.19
N LYS A 38 -1.52 -13.62 2.33
CA LYS A 38 -2.68 -12.73 2.39
C LYS A 38 -2.37 -11.56 1.46
N ASP A 39 -3.24 -11.31 0.51
CA ASP A 39 -3.07 -10.17 -0.41
C ASP A 39 -3.28 -8.86 0.37
N ILE A 40 -2.68 -7.78 -0.10
CA ILE A 40 -2.61 -6.48 0.56
C ILE A 40 -4.03 -5.90 0.82
N LEU A 41 -5.00 -6.22 -0.02
CA LEU A 41 -6.42 -5.87 0.18
C LEU A 41 -7.15 -6.77 1.19
N ASP A 42 -6.64 -7.97 1.48
CA ASP A 42 -7.18 -8.85 2.53
C ASP A 42 -6.79 -8.31 3.92
N PHE A 43 -5.68 -7.58 4.03
CA PHE A 43 -5.32 -6.83 5.25
C PHE A 43 -6.31 -5.70 5.53
N LEU A 44 -6.78 -4.97 4.50
CA LEU A 44 -7.81 -3.93 4.67
C LEU A 44 -9.14 -4.49 5.17
N GLN A 45 -9.53 -5.68 4.72
CA GLN A 45 -10.74 -6.33 5.26
C GLN A 45 -10.58 -6.77 6.71
N ASP A 46 -9.35 -7.06 7.16
CA ASP A 46 -9.08 -7.40 8.55
C ASP A 46 -8.98 -6.12 9.42
N ASP A 47 -8.40 -5.03 8.90
CA ASP A 47 -8.35 -3.71 9.57
C ASP A 47 -9.73 -3.04 9.69
N GLU A 48 -10.60 -3.17 8.67
CA GLU A 48 -12.01 -2.71 8.72
C GLU A 48 -12.81 -3.45 9.80
N LYS A 49 -12.55 -4.76 9.99
CA LYS A 49 -13.18 -5.56 11.07
C LYS A 49 -12.69 -5.12 12.44
N ASP A 50 -11.40 -4.83 12.58
CA ASP A 50 -10.79 -4.37 13.82
C ASP A 50 -11.30 -2.96 14.21
N GLU A 51 -11.48 -2.05 13.24
CA GLU A 51 -12.13 -0.75 13.45
C GLU A 51 -13.61 -0.87 13.87
N GLU A 52 -14.37 -1.77 13.25
CA GLU A 52 -15.76 -2.05 13.65
C GLU A 52 -15.84 -2.59 15.07
N GLU A 53 -14.90 -3.47 15.47
CA GLU A 53 -14.85 -4.03 16.82
C GLU A 53 -14.50 -2.96 17.86
N HIS A 54 -13.61 -2.03 17.51
CA HIS A 54 -13.26 -0.88 18.35
C HIS A 54 -14.42 0.13 18.48
N LYS A 55 -15.16 0.38 17.39
CA LYS A 55 -16.38 1.21 17.39
C LYS A 55 -17.51 0.57 18.22
N LYS A 56 -17.70 -0.77 18.13
CA LYS A 56 -18.66 -1.50 18.98
C LYS A 56 -18.29 -1.41 20.47
N LYS A 57 -17.00 -1.53 20.82
CA LYS A 57 -16.52 -1.36 22.21
C LYS A 57 -16.74 0.06 22.74
N LYS A 58 -16.52 1.10 21.92
CA LYS A 58 -16.78 2.50 22.29
C LYS A 58 -18.27 2.83 22.45
N HIS A 59 -19.11 2.33 21.54
CA HIS A 59 -20.57 2.51 21.58
C HIS A 59 -21.23 1.78 22.76
N THR A 60 -20.63 0.68 23.23
CA THR A 60 -21.10 -0.03 24.45
C THR A 60 -20.83 0.78 25.72
N LEU A 61 -19.83 1.68 25.72
CA LEU A 61 -19.49 2.53 26.86
C LEU A 61 -20.28 3.86 26.88
N GLU A 62 -20.68 4.38 25.71
CA GLU A 62 -21.46 5.63 25.58
C GLU A 62 -22.98 5.42 25.78
N ASN A 63 -23.50 4.19 25.60
CA ASN A 63 -24.92 3.89 25.76
C ASN A 63 -25.41 3.72 27.21
N GLU A 64 -24.52 3.80 28.21
CA GLU A 64 -24.92 3.72 29.62
C GLU A 64 -25.23 5.10 30.24
N LEU A 65 -25.19 6.20 29.48
CA LEU A 65 -25.32 7.57 30.02
C LEU A 65 -26.36 8.50 29.36
N LEU A 66 -27.23 8.03 28.47
CA LEU A 66 -28.28 8.87 27.86
C LEU A 66 -29.65 8.20 27.94
N LEU A 67 -30.19 8.14 29.16
CA LEU A 67 -31.63 8.15 29.39
C LEU A 67 -31.96 9.48 30.05
N GLU A 68 -32.39 10.47 29.27
CA GLU A 68 -33.46 11.39 29.67
C GLU A 68 -33.82 12.37 28.53
N ASN A 69 -35.10 12.31 28.15
CA ASN A 69 -35.93 13.35 27.53
C ASN A 69 -35.69 13.73 26.06
N PHE A 70 -36.52 13.21 25.14
CA PHE A 70 -37.21 14.03 24.15
C PHE A 70 -38.43 13.29 23.55
N ASP A 71 -39.62 13.61 24.06
CA ASP A 71 -40.89 13.32 23.37
C ASP A 71 -41.21 14.50 22.44
N THR A 72 -41.13 14.28 21.12
CA THR A 72 -41.91 15.07 20.15
C THR A 72 -42.44 14.17 19.03
N ASP A 73 -43.76 14.28 18.87
CA ASP A 73 -44.67 13.62 17.93
C ASP A 73 -44.25 13.77 16.45
N LYS A 74 -44.41 12.67 15.69
CA LYS A 74 -44.53 12.52 14.23
C LYS A 74 -43.41 13.03 13.32
N GLY A 75 -42.60 12.06 12.89
CA GLY A 75 -41.76 12.14 11.70
C GLY A 75 -40.38 11.53 11.94
N GLY A 76 -40.31 10.29 12.42
CA GLY A 76 -39.05 9.59 12.65
C GLY A 76 -38.33 9.36 11.33
N TYR A 77 -37.43 10.27 10.97
CA TYR A 77 -36.45 10.02 9.93
C TYR A 77 -35.45 9.04 10.52
N ASN A 78 -35.64 7.74 10.26
CA ASN A 78 -34.57 6.77 10.49
C ASN A 78 -33.43 7.17 9.56
N GLU A 79 -32.34 7.69 10.13
CA GLU A 79 -31.12 7.94 9.36
C GLU A 79 -30.73 6.62 8.67
N ASP A 80 -30.59 6.65 7.35
CA ASP A 80 -30.18 5.49 6.58
C ASP A 80 -28.79 5.04 7.08
N PRO A 81 -28.66 3.81 7.63
CA PRO A 81 -27.40 3.28 8.14
C PRO A 81 -26.26 3.30 7.11
N CYS A 82 -26.60 3.22 5.82
CA CYS A 82 -25.62 3.24 4.73
C CYS A 82 -25.03 4.62 4.42
N LEU A 83 -25.62 5.72 4.91
CA LEU A 83 -25.10 7.07 4.66
C LEU A 83 -23.72 7.29 5.30
N LYS A 84 -23.44 6.63 6.43
CA LYS A 84 -22.19 6.75 7.19
C LYS A 84 -21.32 5.49 7.10
N HIS A 85 -21.83 4.40 6.55
CA HIS A 85 -21.12 3.13 6.43
C HIS A 85 -20.36 3.07 5.09
N LYS A 86 -19.03 3.08 5.15
CA LYS A 86 -18.18 2.96 3.96
C LYS A 86 -17.80 1.50 3.76
N CYS A 87 -17.98 1.02 2.53
CA CYS A 87 -17.58 -0.32 2.13
C CYS A 87 -16.28 -0.29 1.34
N GLY A 88 -15.49 -1.35 1.47
CA GLY A 88 -14.28 -1.54 0.65
C GLY A 88 -14.55 -1.64 -0.86
N PRO A 89 -13.50 -1.61 -1.68
CA PRO A 89 -13.61 -1.60 -3.14
C PRO A 89 -14.43 -2.77 -3.69
N GLY A 90 -15.33 -2.48 -4.65
CA GLY A 90 -16.18 -3.49 -5.29
C GLY A 90 -17.36 -3.95 -4.42
N LYS A 91 -17.56 -3.33 -3.25
CA LYS A 91 -18.73 -3.51 -2.40
C LYS A 91 -19.58 -2.25 -2.34
N GLN A 92 -20.89 -2.42 -2.14
CA GLN A 92 -21.84 -1.36 -1.85
C GLN A 92 -22.59 -1.66 -0.56
N CYS A 93 -23.06 -0.62 0.14
CA CYS A 93 -23.84 -0.80 1.35
C CYS A 93 -25.31 -1.07 1.00
N GLU A 94 -25.86 -2.13 1.56
CA GLU A 94 -27.28 -2.47 1.55
C GLU A 94 -27.78 -2.69 2.99
N ILE A 95 -29.07 -2.42 3.23
CA ILE A 95 -29.70 -2.62 4.53
C ILE A 95 -30.27 -4.04 4.57
N ASP A 96 -29.87 -4.83 5.57
CA ASP A 96 -30.39 -6.19 5.80
C ASP A 96 -31.82 -6.18 6.37
N ASP A 97 -32.44 -7.35 6.47
CA ASP A 97 -33.80 -7.53 7.02
C ASP A 97 -33.94 -7.05 8.48
N ASN A 98 -32.82 -6.87 9.19
CA ASN A 98 -32.78 -6.40 10.58
C ASN A 98 -32.58 -4.88 10.68
N GLY A 99 -32.53 -4.16 9.54
CA GLY A 99 -32.30 -2.72 9.51
C GLY A 99 -30.83 -2.33 9.71
N LYS A 100 -29.88 -3.25 9.51
CA LYS A 100 -28.44 -3.01 9.67
C LYS A 100 -27.76 -2.85 8.31
N ALA A 101 -26.83 -1.89 8.21
CA ALA A 101 -25.93 -1.77 7.07
C ALA A 101 -25.02 -2.99 6.91
N GLN A 102 -24.94 -3.51 5.69
CA GLN A 102 -24.06 -4.60 5.28
C GLN A 102 -23.42 -4.29 3.92
N CYS A 103 -22.12 -4.55 3.80
CA CYS A 103 -21.42 -4.44 2.53
C CYS A 103 -21.58 -5.71 1.69
N VAL A 104 -22.26 -5.60 0.55
CA VAL A 104 -22.42 -6.67 -0.44
C VAL A 104 -21.64 -6.33 -1.71
N CYS A 105 -21.30 -7.33 -2.54
CA CYS A 105 -20.65 -7.05 -3.82
C CYS A 105 -21.55 -6.19 -4.71
N VAL A 106 -20.95 -5.24 -5.44
CA VAL A 106 -21.69 -4.38 -6.37
C VAL A 106 -22.43 -5.25 -7.40
N PRO A 107 -23.77 -5.14 -7.53
CA PRO A 107 -24.54 -6.01 -8.40
C PRO A 107 -24.27 -5.69 -9.87
N LYS A 108 -24.15 -4.40 -10.22
CA LYS A 108 -23.88 -3.93 -11.58
C LYS A 108 -23.11 -2.62 -11.55
N CYS A 109 -22.07 -2.51 -12.38
CA CYS A 109 -21.35 -1.26 -12.58
C CYS A 109 -21.97 -0.41 -13.69
N ALA A 110 -21.74 0.90 -13.63
CA ALA A 110 -22.06 1.80 -14.73
C ALA A 110 -21.23 1.46 -15.97
N GLU A 111 -21.83 1.68 -17.15
CA GLU A 111 -21.11 1.51 -18.41
C GLU A 111 -20.17 2.70 -18.62
N GLU A 112 -18.91 2.41 -18.92
CA GLU A 112 -17.85 3.39 -19.13
C GLU A 112 -17.31 3.28 -20.57
N ASP A 113 -17.63 4.30 -21.39
CA ASP A 113 -17.17 4.37 -22.78
C ASP A 113 -15.79 5.04 -22.92
N ASP A 114 -15.38 5.85 -21.93
CA ASP A 114 -14.08 6.53 -21.97
C ASP A 114 -12.95 5.52 -21.76
N SER A 115 -12.09 5.38 -22.77
CA SER A 115 -10.94 4.50 -22.71
C SER A 115 -10.00 4.79 -21.54
N ARG A 116 -9.97 6.03 -21.01
CA ARG A 116 -9.13 6.39 -19.85
C ARG A 116 -9.68 5.87 -18.53
N ARG A 117 -10.96 5.51 -18.47
CA ARG A 117 -11.62 4.95 -17.27
C ARG A 117 -11.59 3.42 -17.22
N LYS A 118 -11.10 2.78 -18.28
CA LYS A 118 -10.73 1.36 -18.27
C LYS A 118 -9.59 1.12 -17.28
N ALA A 119 -9.34 -0.15 -16.96
CA ALA A 119 -8.23 -0.52 -16.10
C ALA A 119 -7.48 -1.74 -16.66
N CYS A 120 -6.16 -1.72 -16.57
CA CYS A 120 -5.34 -2.91 -16.77
C CYS A 120 -5.09 -3.57 -15.42
N SER A 121 -5.33 -4.88 -15.34
CA SER A 121 -5.08 -5.66 -14.13
C SER A 121 -3.65 -6.19 -14.06
N ASN A 122 -3.24 -6.63 -12.87
CA ASN A 122 -1.99 -7.37 -12.64
C ASN A 122 -1.86 -8.69 -13.45
N HIS A 123 -2.94 -9.15 -14.09
CA HIS A 123 -2.96 -10.28 -15.02
C HIS A 123 -2.81 -9.87 -16.49
N ASN A 124 -2.51 -8.59 -16.76
CA ASN A 124 -2.45 -8.01 -18.10
C ASN A 124 -3.77 -8.14 -18.90
N GLU A 125 -4.90 -8.11 -18.18
CA GLU A 125 -6.24 -8.12 -18.76
C GLU A 125 -6.88 -6.74 -18.63
N THR A 126 -7.49 -6.27 -19.72
CA THR A 126 -8.21 -4.99 -19.77
C THR A 126 -9.64 -5.15 -19.29
N TRP A 127 -10.02 -4.34 -18.33
CA TRP A 127 -11.36 -4.25 -17.76
C TRP A 127 -12.06 -2.99 -18.27
N SER A 128 -13.38 -3.06 -18.41
CA SER A 128 -14.22 -1.94 -18.87
C SER A 128 -14.19 -0.77 -17.88
N SER A 129 -14.08 -1.05 -16.59
CA SER A 129 -13.91 -0.05 -15.54
C SER A 129 -13.18 -0.65 -14.34
N ASP A 130 -12.69 0.21 -13.46
CA ASP A 130 -12.21 -0.16 -12.13
C ASP A 130 -13.28 -0.85 -11.28
N CYS A 131 -14.54 -0.39 -11.37
CA CYS A 131 -15.68 -1.01 -10.70
C CYS A 131 -15.83 -2.48 -11.09
N GLU A 132 -15.78 -2.82 -12.38
CA GLU A 132 -15.96 -4.20 -12.84
C GLU A 132 -14.84 -5.14 -12.36
N LEU A 133 -13.60 -4.63 -12.29
CA LEU A 133 -12.48 -5.38 -11.74
C LEU A 133 -12.69 -5.67 -10.25
N TYR A 134 -13.02 -4.64 -9.45
CA TYR A 134 -13.24 -4.83 -8.01
C TYR A 134 -14.50 -5.63 -7.71
N ARG A 135 -15.55 -5.50 -8.51
CA ARG A 135 -16.74 -6.35 -8.46
C ARG A 135 -16.36 -7.82 -8.64
N MET A 136 -15.58 -8.14 -9.68
CA MET A 136 -15.12 -9.52 -9.91
C MET A 136 -14.28 -10.03 -8.75
N ARG A 137 -13.37 -9.20 -8.22
CA ARG A 137 -12.58 -9.52 -7.03
C ARG A 137 -13.49 -9.89 -5.86
N CYS A 138 -14.47 -9.05 -5.56
CA CYS A 138 -15.44 -9.27 -4.48
C CYS A 138 -16.16 -10.62 -4.65
N LEU A 139 -16.74 -10.86 -5.83
CA LEU A 139 -17.47 -12.10 -6.12
C LEU A 139 -16.60 -13.35 -5.93
N CYS A 140 -15.34 -13.30 -6.34
CA CYS A 140 -14.41 -14.40 -6.18
C CYS A 140 -13.90 -14.58 -4.75
N THR A 141 -13.78 -13.50 -3.98
CA THR A 141 -13.43 -13.57 -2.55
C THR A 141 -14.56 -14.15 -1.72
N GLU A 142 -15.82 -13.78 -2.00
CA GLU A 142 -17.02 -14.28 -1.32
C GLU A 142 -17.43 -15.69 -1.79
N GLY A 143 -16.78 -16.24 -2.83
CA GLY A 143 -17.07 -17.58 -3.35
C GLY A 143 -18.39 -17.71 -4.11
N SER A 144 -18.87 -16.62 -4.73
CA SER A 144 -20.08 -16.61 -5.54
C SER A 144 -19.93 -17.45 -6.82
N ASP A 145 -21.02 -18.07 -7.28
CA ASP A 145 -21.09 -18.78 -8.56
C ASP A 145 -20.83 -17.87 -9.78
N GLU A 146 -20.99 -16.55 -9.61
CA GLU A 146 -20.65 -15.54 -10.64
C GLU A 146 -19.14 -15.31 -10.81
N CYS A 147 -18.30 -15.87 -9.92
CA CYS A 147 -16.86 -15.79 -10.05
C CYS A 147 -16.40 -16.53 -11.31
N LYS A 148 -15.81 -15.78 -12.25
CA LYS A 148 -15.32 -16.37 -13.52
C LYS A 148 -14.15 -17.33 -13.32
N GLN A 149 -13.16 -16.95 -12.50
CA GLN A 149 -11.93 -17.71 -12.28
C GLN A 149 -11.34 -17.39 -10.90
N HIS A 150 -10.78 -18.41 -10.23
CA HIS A 150 -10.13 -18.24 -8.92
C HIS A 150 -8.96 -17.23 -8.93
N LYS A 151 -8.29 -17.03 -10.08
CA LYS A 151 -7.20 -16.06 -10.21
C LYS A 151 -7.63 -14.61 -9.90
N TYR A 152 -8.93 -14.33 -9.99
CA TYR A 152 -9.48 -13.00 -9.71
C TYR A 152 -9.67 -12.70 -8.22
N LYS A 153 -9.47 -13.67 -7.32
CA LYS A 153 -9.52 -13.43 -5.88
C LYS A 153 -8.54 -12.33 -5.41
N HIS A 154 -7.38 -12.27 -6.07
CA HIS A 154 -6.29 -11.31 -5.78
C HIS A 154 -6.03 -10.36 -6.95
N VAL A 155 -7.05 -10.14 -7.81
CA VAL A 155 -6.92 -9.17 -8.89
C VAL A 155 -6.91 -7.77 -8.31
N HIS A 156 -6.04 -6.94 -8.86
CA HIS A 156 -5.97 -5.51 -8.57
C HIS A 156 -5.62 -4.76 -9.85
N ILE A 157 -5.88 -3.46 -9.84
CA ILE A 157 -5.49 -2.56 -10.92
C ILE A 157 -3.97 -2.41 -10.87
N ASP A 158 -3.32 -2.58 -12.02
CA ASP A 158 -1.90 -2.25 -12.17
C ASP A 158 -1.77 -0.79 -12.64
N TYR A 159 -2.56 -0.39 -13.65
CA TYR A 159 -2.67 0.99 -14.11
C TYR A 159 -4.03 1.30 -14.77
N TYR A 160 -4.37 2.58 -14.84
CA TYR A 160 -5.57 3.06 -15.53
C TYR A 160 -5.38 3.17 -17.04
N GLY A 161 -6.44 2.88 -17.79
CA GLY A 161 -6.45 2.73 -19.25
C GLY A 161 -6.46 1.26 -19.70
N PRO A 162 -6.56 1.02 -21.02
CA PRO A 162 -6.44 -0.32 -21.57
C PRO A 162 -5.02 -0.85 -21.42
N CYS A 163 -4.88 -2.17 -21.30
CA CYS A 163 -3.56 -2.79 -21.27
C CYS A 163 -2.81 -2.49 -22.57
N LYS A 164 -1.53 -2.16 -22.41
CA LYS A 164 -0.60 -1.86 -23.49
C LYS A 164 0.76 -2.45 -23.17
N ASP A 165 1.59 -2.51 -24.20
CA ASP A 165 2.99 -2.87 -24.05
C ASP A 165 3.73 -1.74 -23.32
N ILE A 166 4.27 -2.06 -22.15
CA ILE A 166 5.10 -1.17 -21.34
C ILE A 166 6.52 -1.71 -21.47
N GLY A 167 7.38 -0.97 -22.16
CA GLY A 167 8.77 -1.36 -22.38
C GLY A 167 9.55 -1.54 -21.07
N GLU A 168 10.68 -2.22 -21.14
CA GLU A 168 11.57 -2.40 -19.99
C GLU A 168 12.24 -1.09 -19.59
N CYS A 169 12.42 -0.89 -18.27
CA CYS A 169 13.17 0.25 -17.75
C CYS A 169 14.66 -0.02 -17.89
N THR A 170 15.35 0.78 -18.71
CA THR A 170 16.79 0.65 -18.88
C THR A 170 17.54 1.16 -17.65
N ALA A 171 18.78 0.70 -17.46
CA ALA A 171 19.59 1.10 -16.31
C ALA A 171 19.82 2.62 -16.26
N ASP A 172 20.07 3.25 -17.42
CA ASP A 172 20.28 4.69 -17.53
C ASP A 172 19.01 5.49 -17.18
N GLU A 173 17.83 5.00 -17.60
CA GLU A 173 16.56 5.61 -17.24
C GLU A 173 16.28 5.49 -15.74
N LEU A 174 16.57 4.31 -15.16
CA LEU A 174 16.39 4.05 -13.73
C LEU A 174 17.33 4.90 -12.87
N GLU A 175 18.56 5.15 -13.32
CA GLU A 175 19.53 6.00 -12.63
C GLU A 175 19.06 7.46 -12.55
N ASP A 176 18.45 8.00 -13.62
CA ASP A 176 17.92 9.37 -13.63
C ASP A 176 16.53 9.49 -12.96
N PHE A 177 15.79 8.38 -12.84
CA PHE A 177 14.42 8.36 -12.35
C PHE A 177 14.21 9.03 -10.98
N PRO A 178 15.03 8.77 -9.94
CA PRO A 178 14.86 9.39 -8.62
C PRO A 178 14.87 10.92 -8.68
N ARG A 179 15.67 11.50 -9.57
CA ARG A 179 15.76 12.96 -9.77
C ARG A 179 14.47 13.51 -10.37
N ARG A 180 13.97 12.88 -11.42
CA ARG A 180 12.71 13.29 -12.06
C ARG A 180 11.54 13.14 -11.11
N MET A 181 11.54 12.07 -10.30
CA MET A 181 10.50 11.80 -9.31
C MET A 181 10.46 12.87 -8.22
N ARG A 182 11.59 13.25 -7.61
CA ARG A 182 11.59 14.33 -6.59
C ARG A 182 11.21 15.70 -7.16
N ASP A 183 11.59 16.00 -8.41
CA ASP A 183 11.16 17.21 -9.11
C ASP A 183 9.65 17.20 -9.35
N TRP A 184 9.11 16.06 -9.79
CA TRP A 184 7.68 15.86 -9.98
C TRP A 184 6.90 16.01 -8.67
N LEU A 185 7.35 15.37 -7.57
CA LEU A 185 6.73 15.47 -6.26
C LEU A 185 6.63 16.92 -5.77
N PHE A 186 7.69 17.70 -5.96
CA PHE A 186 7.67 19.12 -5.64
C PHE A 186 6.63 19.88 -6.47
N ASN A 187 6.53 19.62 -7.77
CA ASN A 187 5.54 20.27 -8.62
C ASN A 187 4.11 19.88 -8.25
N VAL A 188 3.88 18.62 -7.86
CA VAL A 188 2.58 18.17 -7.33
C VAL A 188 2.24 18.93 -6.04
N MET A 189 3.19 19.04 -5.11
CA MET A 189 3.00 19.79 -3.86
C MET A 189 2.63 21.25 -4.13
N GLN A 190 3.33 21.91 -5.06
CA GLN A 190 3.01 23.29 -5.47
C GLN A 190 1.61 23.40 -6.09
N GLU A 191 1.25 22.48 -6.99
CA GLU A 191 -0.08 22.51 -7.62
C GLU A 191 -1.20 22.29 -6.60
N MET A 192 -0.98 21.41 -5.63
CA MET A 192 -1.93 21.22 -4.52
C MET A 192 -2.04 22.48 -3.64
N ALA A 193 -0.93 23.15 -3.34
CA ALA A 193 -0.97 24.44 -2.64
C ALA A 193 -1.73 25.51 -3.42
N ARG A 194 -1.51 25.62 -4.73
CA ARG A 194 -2.20 26.59 -5.61
C ARG A 194 -3.70 26.37 -5.72
N ARG A 195 -4.16 25.13 -5.59
CA ARG A 195 -5.58 24.76 -5.62
C ARG A 195 -6.23 24.76 -4.24
N ASP A 196 -5.55 25.31 -3.23
CA ASP A 196 -5.99 25.32 -1.83
C ASP A 196 -6.27 23.91 -1.28
N ALA A 197 -5.60 22.89 -1.82
CA ALA A 197 -5.73 21.49 -1.40
C ALA A 197 -4.70 21.09 -0.31
N LEU A 198 -3.81 22.00 0.09
CA LEU A 198 -2.91 21.81 1.23
C LEU A 198 -3.29 22.72 2.39
N HIS A 199 -3.27 22.15 3.59
CA HIS A 199 -3.61 22.86 4.83
C HIS A 199 -2.54 22.63 5.91
N GLY A 200 -2.66 23.38 7.01
CA GLY A 200 -1.87 23.17 8.22
C GLY A 200 -0.35 23.11 7.99
N THR A 201 0.25 22.01 8.43
CA THR A 201 1.69 21.77 8.35
C THR A 201 2.16 21.54 6.91
N ALA A 202 1.37 20.86 6.08
CA ALA A 202 1.74 20.60 4.68
C ALA A 202 1.94 21.90 3.88
N LEU A 203 1.05 22.88 4.07
CA LEU A 203 1.18 24.20 3.44
C LEU A 203 2.41 24.99 3.95
N LYS A 204 2.82 24.80 5.21
CA LYS A 204 4.04 25.42 5.73
C LYS A 204 5.29 24.82 5.10
N LEU A 205 5.32 23.50 4.93
CA LEU A 205 6.41 22.79 4.27
C LEU A 205 6.58 23.23 2.82
N GLU A 206 5.48 23.43 2.10
CA GLU A 206 5.50 23.93 0.73
C GLU A 206 6.11 25.35 0.67
N LYS A 207 5.64 26.27 1.53
CA LYS A 207 6.18 27.63 1.59
C LYS A 207 7.65 27.71 1.97
N GLU A 208 8.15 26.77 2.77
CA GLU A 208 9.58 26.63 3.07
C GLU A 208 10.36 26.10 1.85
N ALA A 209 9.77 25.14 1.12
CA ALA A 209 10.34 24.53 -0.06
C ALA A 209 10.50 25.53 -1.22
N GLU A 210 9.60 26.52 -1.36
CA GLU A 210 9.75 27.60 -2.35
C GLU A 210 10.89 28.57 -2.02
N LYS A 211 11.19 28.77 -0.73
CA LYS A 211 12.16 29.78 -0.28
C LYS A 211 13.59 29.29 -0.25
N SER A 212 13.81 27.99 -0.15
CA SER A 212 15.13 27.38 0.02
C SER A 212 15.33 26.24 -0.97
N GLN A 213 16.35 26.35 -1.80
CA GLN A 213 16.72 25.31 -2.76
C GLN A 213 17.06 23.99 -2.08
N ASP A 214 17.71 24.03 -0.91
CA ASP A 214 18.10 22.83 -0.14
C ASP A 214 16.90 22.12 0.49
N ARG A 215 15.83 22.86 0.82
CA ARG A 215 14.60 22.29 1.41
C ARG A 215 13.56 21.92 0.38
N ARG A 216 13.74 22.34 -0.88
CA ARG A 216 12.80 22.16 -1.99
C ARG A 216 12.36 20.71 -2.12
N TRP A 217 13.32 19.81 -2.30
CA TRP A 217 13.03 18.38 -2.49
C TRP A 217 12.76 17.69 -1.16
N VAL A 218 13.52 18.01 -0.11
CA VAL A 218 13.37 17.40 1.22
C VAL A 218 11.94 17.50 1.73
N ASN A 219 11.37 18.71 1.71
CA ASN A 219 10.02 18.92 2.21
C ASN A 219 8.96 18.24 1.34
N ALA A 220 9.11 18.22 0.02
CA ALA A 220 8.17 17.55 -0.88
C ALA A 220 8.19 16.02 -0.72
N VAL A 221 9.38 15.43 -0.54
CA VAL A 221 9.56 14.00 -0.33
C VAL A 221 8.95 13.55 1.00
N ILE A 222 9.22 14.28 2.09
CA ILE A 222 8.64 14.01 3.42
C ILE A 222 7.13 14.20 3.38
N TRP A 223 6.65 15.30 2.79
CA TRP A 223 5.21 15.54 2.64
C TRP A 223 4.53 14.38 1.92
N LYS A 224 5.08 13.94 0.77
CA LYS A 224 4.45 12.88 0.00
C LYS A 224 4.43 11.56 0.77
N PHE A 225 5.50 11.22 1.49
CA PHE A 225 5.51 10.03 2.32
C PHE A 225 4.33 10.03 3.31
N CYS A 226 4.16 11.13 4.04
CA CYS A 226 3.08 11.23 5.03
C CYS A 226 1.69 11.37 4.40
N ASP A 227 1.58 11.87 3.17
CA ASP A 227 0.35 11.87 2.38
C ASP A 227 -0.05 10.45 1.93
N LEU A 228 0.90 9.53 1.82
CA LEU A 228 0.66 8.12 1.48
C LEU A 228 0.41 7.24 2.72
N ASP A 229 1.12 7.49 3.84
CA ASP A 229 0.96 6.82 5.15
C ASP A 229 -0.37 7.25 5.79
N VAL A 230 -1.49 6.65 5.33
CA VAL A 230 -2.85 7.03 5.75
C VAL A 230 -3.56 5.90 6.48
N HIS A 231 -3.43 4.64 6.02
CA HIS A 231 -4.20 3.53 6.60
C HIS A 231 -3.43 2.20 6.55
N PRO A 232 -3.00 1.65 7.71
CA PRO A 232 -2.91 2.33 9.02
C PRO A 232 -1.79 3.39 9.03
N HIS A 233 -1.89 4.40 9.88
CA HIS A 233 -0.77 5.31 10.17
C HIS A 233 0.34 4.57 10.93
N ASP A 234 1.14 3.77 10.24
CA ASP A 234 2.14 2.87 10.83
C ASP A 234 3.58 3.31 10.56
N ARG A 235 3.78 4.49 9.95
CA ARG A 235 5.11 5.03 9.56
C ARG A 235 5.81 4.20 8.49
N HIS A 236 5.04 3.42 7.75
CA HIS A 236 5.48 2.76 6.55
C HIS A 236 4.48 3.06 5.44
N VAL A 237 4.94 2.94 4.20
CA VAL A 237 4.08 3.03 3.03
C VAL A 237 4.01 1.64 2.41
N SER A 238 2.85 1.03 2.46
CA SER A 238 2.58 -0.26 1.84
C SER A 238 2.45 -0.15 0.32
N ARG A 239 2.54 -1.29 -0.38
CA ARG A 239 2.24 -1.35 -1.83
C ARG A 239 0.87 -0.78 -2.21
N HIS A 240 -0.14 -0.89 -1.34
CA HIS A 240 -1.47 -0.31 -1.60
C HIS A 240 -1.47 1.20 -1.43
N GLU A 241 -0.76 1.72 -0.44
CA GLU A 241 -0.61 3.17 -0.25
C GLU A 241 0.20 3.81 -1.37
N LEU A 242 1.06 3.06 -2.08
CA LEU A 242 1.72 3.52 -3.30
C LEU A 242 0.80 3.59 -4.52
N PHE A 243 -0.38 2.97 -4.48
CA PHE A 243 -1.30 2.89 -5.61
C PHE A 243 -1.65 4.26 -6.23
N PRO A 244 -1.93 5.34 -5.46
CA PRO A 244 -2.23 6.66 -6.01
C PRO A 244 -1.07 7.29 -6.79
N ILE A 245 0.18 6.84 -6.59
CA ILE A 245 1.33 7.25 -7.40
C ILE A 245 1.53 6.27 -8.55
N ARG A 246 1.53 4.97 -8.26
CA ARG A 246 1.85 3.92 -9.23
C ARG A 246 0.85 3.89 -10.38
N ALA A 247 -0.44 3.72 -10.10
CA ALA A 247 -1.43 3.44 -11.15
C ALA A 247 -1.64 4.59 -12.15
N PRO A 248 -1.63 5.87 -11.74
CA PRO A 248 -1.72 6.98 -12.69
C PRO A 248 -0.44 7.20 -13.51
N LEU A 249 0.74 6.93 -12.93
CA LEU A 249 2.03 7.22 -13.59
C LEU A 249 2.58 6.04 -14.39
N MET A 250 2.28 4.81 -14.02
CA MET A 250 2.88 3.61 -14.62
C MET A 250 2.63 3.51 -16.12
N ALA A 251 1.47 3.97 -16.61
CA ALA A 251 1.20 4.02 -18.04
C ALA A 251 2.09 5.05 -18.77
N MET A 252 2.64 6.05 -18.10
CA MET A 252 3.47 7.10 -18.69
C MET A 252 4.96 6.92 -18.40
N GLU A 253 5.29 6.22 -17.32
CA GLU A 253 6.63 6.08 -16.77
C GLU A 253 6.85 4.62 -16.37
N HIS A 254 7.43 3.85 -17.28
CA HIS A 254 7.68 2.41 -17.12
C HIS A 254 8.68 2.10 -16.01
N CYS A 255 9.48 3.07 -15.58
CA CYS A 255 10.43 2.95 -14.48
C CYS A 255 9.82 3.08 -13.07
N VAL A 256 8.55 3.49 -12.93
CA VAL A 256 7.92 3.68 -11.61
C VAL A 256 7.94 2.40 -10.79
N ALA A 257 7.50 1.28 -11.36
CA ALA A 257 7.44 -0.01 -10.66
C ALA A 257 8.83 -0.49 -10.22
N PRO A 258 9.84 -0.66 -11.12
CA PRO A 258 11.16 -1.13 -10.71
C PRO A 258 11.86 -0.15 -9.75
N PHE A 259 11.61 1.15 -9.87
CA PHE A 259 12.11 2.13 -8.90
C PHE A 259 11.52 1.91 -7.51
N LEU A 260 10.20 1.82 -7.38
CA LEU A 260 9.54 1.60 -6.09
C LEU A 260 9.95 0.26 -5.46
N ASP A 261 10.10 -0.79 -6.27
CA ASP A 261 10.60 -2.09 -5.82
C ASP A 261 12.07 -1.99 -5.33
N SER A 262 12.90 -1.12 -5.95
CA SER A 262 14.27 -0.89 -5.51
C SER A 262 14.39 -0.09 -4.20
N CYS A 263 13.34 0.63 -3.81
CA CYS A 263 13.31 1.38 -2.56
C CYS A 263 13.08 0.46 -1.34
N ASP A 264 12.47 -0.71 -1.54
CA ASP A 264 12.27 -1.74 -0.51
C ASP A 264 13.54 -2.59 -0.36
N VAL A 265 14.52 -2.07 0.39
CA VAL A 265 15.86 -2.67 0.50
C VAL A 265 15.84 -4.01 1.26
N ASN A 266 14.91 -4.16 2.20
CA ASN A 266 14.79 -5.33 3.05
C ASN A 266 13.76 -6.36 2.54
N ASP A 267 13.04 -6.05 1.45
CA ASP A 267 12.01 -6.86 0.79
C ASP A 267 10.89 -7.29 1.76
N ASP A 268 10.46 -6.36 2.62
CA ASP A 268 9.35 -6.58 3.56
C ASP A 268 7.99 -6.05 3.04
N HIS A 269 7.97 -5.56 1.80
CA HIS A 269 6.83 -4.99 1.09
C HIS A 269 6.27 -3.70 1.72
N LYS A 270 7.09 -3.06 2.56
CA LYS A 270 6.84 -1.76 3.16
C LYS A 270 8.03 -0.85 2.89
N ILE A 271 7.74 0.44 2.73
CA ILE A 271 8.78 1.45 2.55
C ILE A 271 8.77 2.36 3.77
N THR A 272 9.88 2.42 4.50
CA THR A 272 10.06 3.37 5.60
C THR A 272 10.37 4.78 5.07
N LEU A 273 10.21 5.81 5.91
CA LEU A 273 10.57 7.18 5.54
C LEU A 273 12.06 7.31 5.15
N LEU A 274 12.93 6.52 5.81
CA LEU A 274 14.35 6.51 5.54
C LEU A 274 14.66 5.89 4.17
N GLU A 275 14.06 4.73 3.87
CA GLU A 275 14.18 4.07 2.56
C GLU A 275 13.65 4.98 1.45
N TRP A 276 12.47 5.57 1.63
CA TRP A 276 11.88 6.51 0.68
C TRP A 276 12.78 7.72 0.40
N GLY A 277 13.28 8.36 1.47
CA GLY A 277 14.15 9.53 1.35
C GLY A 277 15.49 9.20 0.69
N ASN A 278 16.12 8.11 1.10
CA ASN A 278 17.38 7.63 0.51
C ASN A 278 17.21 7.25 -0.97
N CYS A 279 16.12 6.56 -1.30
CA CYS A 279 15.79 6.16 -2.67
C CYS A 279 15.61 7.38 -3.60
N LEU A 280 15.11 8.50 -3.07
CA LEU A 280 14.96 9.77 -3.78
C LEU A 280 16.22 10.65 -3.74
N GLY A 281 17.31 10.17 -3.16
CA GLY A 281 18.62 10.83 -3.13
C GLY A 281 18.75 11.92 -2.07
N LEU A 282 17.96 11.87 -1.00
CA LEU A 282 18.15 12.71 0.18
C LEU A 282 19.24 12.13 1.08
N LYS A 283 19.89 12.99 1.87
CA LYS A 283 20.81 12.53 2.92
C LYS A 283 20.04 12.23 4.20
N GLU A 284 20.54 11.27 4.98
CA GLU A 284 19.89 10.85 6.23
C GLU A 284 19.70 12.00 7.24
N ASP A 285 20.62 12.97 7.30
CA ASP A 285 20.52 14.13 8.18
C ASP A 285 19.44 15.15 7.77
N GLU A 286 18.97 15.07 6.52
CA GLU A 286 17.91 15.92 5.98
C GLU A 286 16.51 15.33 6.23
N ILE A 287 16.43 14.01 6.43
CA ILE A 287 15.17 13.26 6.60
C ILE A 287 14.67 13.42 8.03
N GLN A 288 13.58 14.16 8.19
CA GLN A 288 12.94 14.42 9.48
C GLN A 288 11.48 13.96 9.42
N ASP A 289 11.08 13.07 10.33
CA ASP A 289 9.68 12.68 10.44
C ASP A 289 8.84 13.90 10.88
N LYS A 290 7.90 14.30 10.03
CA LYS A 290 6.94 15.37 10.27
C LYS A 290 5.49 14.89 10.09
N CYS A 291 5.26 13.58 9.92
CA CYS A 291 3.95 13.02 9.62
C CYS A 291 2.96 13.28 10.76
N GLU A 292 3.40 13.12 12.00
CA GLU A 292 2.60 13.41 13.20
C GLU A 292 2.04 14.83 13.25
N LEU A 293 2.80 15.81 12.74
CA LEU A 293 2.38 17.21 12.66
C LEU A 293 1.46 17.48 11.47
N MET A 294 1.48 16.64 10.43
CA MET A 294 0.64 16.78 9.26
C MET A 294 -0.78 16.22 9.48
N HIS A 295 -0.92 15.11 10.19
CA HIS A 295 -2.25 14.52 10.46
C HIS A 295 -3.03 15.22 11.58
N ARG A 296 -2.39 16.08 12.39
CA ARG A 296 -3.05 16.88 13.43
C ARG A 296 -3.63 18.20 12.92
N GLY A 297 -3.43 18.53 11.65
CA GLY A 297 -3.68 19.84 11.06
C GLY A 297 -4.97 19.94 10.24
#